data_AF-A0A9P4T528-F1
#
_entry.id   AF-A0A9P4T528-F1
#
_cell.length_a   1.000
_cell.length_b   1.000
_cell.length_c   1.000
_cell.angle_alpha   90.00
_cell.angle_beta   90.00
_cell.angle_gamma   90.00
#
_symmetry.space_group_name_H-M   'P 1'
#
loop_
_entity.id
_entity.type
_entity.pdbx_description
1 polymer ?
#
loop_
_entity_poly.entity_id
_entity_poly.type
_entity_poly.pdbx_seq_one_letter_code
_entity_poly.pdbx_strand_id
1 'polypeptide(L)'
;MLQECPDIADALEFRGTLSNKITGLAGSIFGDGEPVLKGTLIRLQDEWRMRMESSTPCPLSFSAQERTEQERLQASWGEGVQLMADLLEEIGVYQGWDGWVNHNNYTMYKERLAEFHERFLDQHAKTEEERRQWEQAWPFKDSEQALDA
;
A
#
# COMPACT_ATOMS: atom_id res chain seq x y z
N MET A 1 -30.15 19.99 7.38
CA MET A 1 -29.00 19.35 6.70
C MET A 1 -28.97 17.83 6.85
N LEU A 2 -28.68 17.22 8.01
CA LEU A 2 -28.65 15.73 8.10
C LEU A 2 -30.03 15.05 7.98
N GLN A 3 -31.11 15.73 8.37
CA GLN A 3 -32.49 15.23 8.21
C GLN A 3 -33.02 15.29 6.76
N GLU A 4 -32.35 16.01 5.86
CA GLU A 4 -32.83 16.24 4.49
C GLU A 4 -32.18 15.27 3.48
N CYS A 5 -31.14 14.54 3.89
CA CYS A 5 -30.42 13.55 3.08
C CYS A 5 -30.14 12.29 3.91
N PRO A 6 -31.10 11.35 3.99
CA PRO A 6 -30.96 10.13 4.78
C PRO A 6 -29.73 9.31 4.38
N ASP A 7 -29.40 9.21 3.09
CA ASP A 7 -28.22 8.48 2.60
C ASP A 7 -26.90 9.02 3.16
N ILE A 8 -26.80 10.34 3.35
CA ILE A 8 -25.59 10.98 3.93
C ILE A 8 -25.52 10.70 5.43
N ALA A 9 -26.66 10.72 6.12
CA ALA A 9 -26.74 10.39 7.54
C ALA A 9 -26.35 8.92 7.77
N ASP A 10 -26.92 8.01 6.98
CA ASP A 10 -26.61 6.58 7.04
C ASP A 10 -25.12 6.31 6.74
N ALA A 11 -24.52 7.00 5.76
CA ALA A 11 -23.09 6.87 5.47
C ALA A 11 -22.19 7.40 6.61
N LEU A 12 -22.60 8.45 7.31
CA LEU A 12 -21.88 8.97 8.47
C LEU A 12 -22.00 8.05 9.68
N GLU A 13 -23.20 7.51 9.93
CA GLU A 13 -23.42 6.51 10.98
C GLU A 13 -22.66 5.21 10.69
N PHE A 14 -22.63 4.78 9.43
CA PHE A 14 -21.87 3.61 8.99
C PHE A 14 -20.40 3.72 9.39
N ARG A 15 -19.79 4.91 9.32
CA ARG A 15 -18.38 5.09 9.75
C ARG A 15 -18.11 4.66 11.18
N GLY A 16 -19.09 4.78 12.06
CA GLY A 16 -18.99 4.37 13.47
C GLY A 16 -19.12 2.86 13.68
N THR A 17 -19.68 2.13 12.72
CA THR A 17 -19.97 0.70 12.83
C THR A 17 -18.70 -0.17 12.85
N LEU A 18 -18.81 -1.35 13.46
CA LEU A 18 -17.75 -2.36 13.42
C LEU A 18 -17.45 -2.80 11.99
N SER A 19 -18.46 -2.96 11.15
CA SER A 19 -18.30 -3.35 9.74
C SER A 19 -17.41 -2.37 8.99
N ASN A 20 -17.67 -1.06 9.10
CA ASN A 20 -16.81 -0.06 8.46
C ASN A 20 -15.37 -0.09 9.00
N LYS A 21 -15.20 -0.29 10.32
CA LYS A 21 -13.85 -0.39 10.92
C LYS A 21 -13.09 -1.61 10.43
N ILE A 22 -13.75 -2.76 10.30
CA ILE A 22 -13.15 -3.99 9.76
C ILE A 22 -12.79 -3.77 8.29
N THR A 23 -13.70 -3.21 7.49
CA THR A 23 -13.42 -2.91 6.07
C THR A 23 -12.27 -1.91 5.91
N GLY A 24 -12.22 -0.87 6.73
CA GLY A 24 -11.13 0.10 6.72
C GLY A 24 -9.79 -0.52 7.13
N LEU A 25 -9.78 -1.38 8.15
CA LEU A 25 -8.58 -2.12 8.56
C LEU A 25 -8.12 -3.08 7.46
N ALA A 26 -9.04 -3.83 6.86
CA ALA A 26 -8.74 -4.71 5.73
C ALA A 26 -8.17 -3.92 4.54
N GLY A 27 -8.72 -2.73 4.26
CA GLY A 27 -8.22 -1.83 3.22
C GLY A 27 -6.81 -1.32 3.50
N SER A 28 -6.50 -0.92 4.74
CA SER A 28 -5.14 -0.49 5.10
C SER A 28 -4.15 -1.66 5.08
N ILE A 29 -4.53 -2.86 5.52
CA ILE A 29 -3.67 -4.05 5.38
C ILE A 29 -3.45 -4.40 3.91
N PHE A 30 -4.49 -4.27 3.07
CA PHE A 30 -4.37 -4.52 1.64
C PHE A 30 -3.47 -3.50 0.93
N GLY A 31 -3.59 -2.21 1.28
CA GLY A 31 -2.79 -1.13 0.68
C GLY A 31 -1.37 -1.02 1.23
N ASP A 32 -1.24 -0.92 2.55
CA ASP A 32 0.03 -0.67 3.24
C ASP A 32 0.74 -1.97 3.68
N GLY A 33 0.08 -3.12 3.52
CA GLY A 33 0.63 -4.41 3.91
C GLY A 33 0.61 -4.66 5.44
N GLU A 34 0.80 -5.93 5.79
CA GLU A 34 0.98 -6.36 7.18
C GLU A 34 2.16 -5.70 7.93
N PRO A 35 3.32 -5.38 7.29
CA PRO A 35 4.48 -4.83 8.01
C PRO A 35 4.18 -3.52 8.77
N VAL A 36 3.35 -2.64 8.21
CA VAL A 36 2.99 -1.35 8.83
C VAL A 36 2.05 -1.55 10.03
N LEU A 37 1.06 -2.44 9.89
CA LEU A 37 0.18 -2.79 10.99
C LEU A 37 0.96 -3.42 12.14
N LYS A 38 1.84 -4.39 11.84
CA LYS A 38 2.66 -5.05 12.86
C LYS A 38 3.57 -4.06 13.59
N GLY A 39 4.19 -3.12 12.87
CA GLY A 39 4.98 -2.03 13.47
C GLY A 39 4.15 -1.15 14.40
N THR A 40 2.92 -0.83 14.01
CA THR A 40 1.98 -0.07 14.85
C THR A 40 1.61 -0.84 16.13
N LEU A 41 1.38 -2.16 16.03
CA LEU A 41 1.07 -3.00 17.19
C LEU A 41 2.27 -3.17 18.13
N ILE A 42 3.49 -3.29 17.59
CA ILE A 42 4.73 -3.30 18.39
C ILE A 42 4.87 -1.98 19.16
N ARG A 43 4.68 -0.84 18.49
CA ARG A 43 4.71 0.47 19.14
C ARG A 43 3.63 0.61 20.21
N LEU A 44 2.44 0.07 19.98
CA LEU A 44 1.38 0.02 20.99
C LEU A 44 1.79 -0.82 22.21
N GLN A 45 2.48 -1.95 22.00
CA GLN A 45 3.04 -2.74 23.11
C GLN A 45 4.05 -1.92 23.92
N ASP A 46 4.97 -1.21 23.25
CA ASP A 46 6.03 -0.42 23.88
C ASP A 46 5.45 0.77 24.68
N GLU A 47 4.40 1.39 24.17
CA GLU A 47 3.74 2.55 24.75
C GLU A 47 2.55 2.18 25.67
N TRP A 48 2.29 0.88 25.91
CA TRP A 48 1.09 0.40 26.60
C TRP A 48 0.87 1.06 27.98
N ARG A 49 1.92 1.11 28.80
CA ARG A 49 1.86 1.68 30.16
C ARG A 49 1.57 3.19 30.19
N MET A 50 1.80 3.89 29.08
CA MET A 50 1.50 5.33 28.96
C MET A 50 0.04 5.56 28.53
N ARG A 51 -0.59 4.58 27.87
CA ARG A 51 -1.96 4.69 27.35
C ARG A 51 -3.02 4.06 28.24
N MET A 52 -2.65 3.09 29.07
CA MET A 52 -3.58 2.35 29.92
C MET A 52 -3.31 2.64 31.40
N GLU A 53 -4.34 2.44 32.22
CA GLU A 53 -4.18 2.44 33.68
C GLU A 53 -3.13 1.41 34.09
N SER A 54 -2.30 1.76 35.08
CA SER A 54 -1.09 1.02 35.45
C SER A 54 -1.31 -0.44 35.86
N SER A 55 -2.54 -0.83 36.19
CA SER A 55 -2.94 -2.18 36.58
C SER A 55 -3.25 -3.11 35.40
N THR A 56 -3.43 -2.60 34.19
CA THR A 56 -3.85 -3.42 33.04
C THR A 56 -2.63 -3.98 32.30
N PRO A 57 -2.41 -5.32 32.30
CA PRO A 57 -1.30 -5.92 31.55
C PRO A 57 -1.52 -5.78 30.04
N CYS A 58 -0.43 -5.69 29.28
CA CYS A 58 -0.49 -5.65 27.83
C CYS A 58 -0.82 -7.04 27.27
N PRO A 59 -1.86 -7.18 26.42
CA PRO A 59 -2.20 -8.47 25.81
C PRO A 59 -1.28 -8.81 24.62
N LEU A 60 -0.52 -7.83 24.12
CA LEU A 60 0.40 -8.01 22.99
C LEU A 60 1.77 -8.47 23.47
N SER A 61 2.34 -9.44 22.78
CA SER A 61 3.70 -9.92 23.00
C SER A 61 4.36 -10.21 21.66
N PHE A 62 5.58 -9.69 21.48
CA PHE A 62 6.41 -9.92 20.31
C PHE A 62 7.80 -10.34 20.78
N SER A 63 8.32 -11.42 20.20
CA SER A 63 9.69 -11.87 20.39
C SER A 63 10.69 -10.91 19.75
N ALA A 64 11.96 -11.00 20.16
CA ALA A 64 13.03 -10.22 19.55
C ALA A 64 13.16 -10.50 18.04
N GLN A 65 13.00 -11.77 17.64
CA GLN A 65 13.03 -12.16 16.24
C GLN A 65 11.90 -11.52 15.42
N GLU A 66 10.68 -11.49 15.97
CA GLU A 66 9.53 -10.86 15.29
C GLU A 66 9.70 -9.36 15.10
N ARG A 67 10.37 -8.69 16.04
CA ARG A 67 10.70 -7.27 15.95
C ARG A 67 11.75 -7.01 14.87
N THR A 68 12.85 -7.75 14.88
CA THR A 68 13.90 -7.63 13.85
C THR A 68 13.35 -7.90 12.45
N GLU A 69 12.53 -8.94 12.29
CA GLU A 69 11.91 -9.22 10.99
C GLU A 69 10.92 -8.14 10.58
N GLN A 70 10.15 -7.59 11.53
CA GLN A 70 9.23 -6.50 11.26
C GLN A 70 9.97 -5.23 10.82
N GLU A 71 11.07 -4.86 11.47
CA GLU A 71 11.92 -3.73 11.08
C GLU A 71 12.43 -3.89 9.65
N ARG A 72 12.93 -5.09 9.30
CA ARG A 72 13.42 -5.41 7.95
C ARG A 72 12.31 -5.30 6.91
N LEU A 73 11.14 -5.87 7.18
CA LEU A 73 9.99 -5.84 6.26
C LEU A 73 9.43 -4.43 6.10
N GLN A 74 9.32 -3.65 7.17
CA GLN A 74 8.82 -2.28 7.09
C GLN A 74 9.81 -1.36 6.35
N ALA A 75 11.12 -1.55 6.52
CA ALA A 75 12.11 -0.83 5.72
C ALA A 75 11.97 -1.15 4.22
N SER A 76 11.86 -2.43 3.87
CA SER A 76 11.64 -2.86 2.48
C SER A 76 10.32 -2.35 1.91
N TRP A 77 9.24 -2.31 2.70
CA TRP A 77 7.98 -1.69 2.31
C TRP A 77 8.15 -0.20 2.02
N GLY A 78 8.85 0.54 2.90
CA GLY A 78 9.10 1.96 2.73
C GLY A 78 9.91 2.28 1.47
N GLU A 79 10.91 1.45 1.16
CA GLU A 79 11.67 1.53 -0.09
C GLU A 79 10.75 1.32 -1.30
N GLY A 80 9.89 0.29 -1.28
CA GLY A 80 8.93 0.04 -2.35
C GLY A 80 7.94 1.18 -2.58
N VAL A 81 7.44 1.79 -1.51
CA VAL A 81 6.60 2.99 -1.57
C VAL A 81 7.32 4.16 -2.24
N GLN A 82 8.59 4.38 -1.91
CA GLN A 82 9.37 5.45 -2.53
C GLN A 82 9.60 5.19 -4.03
N LEU A 83 9.94 3.95 -4.41
CA LEU A 83 10.13 3.59 -5.82
C LEU A 83 8.85 3.82 -6.64
N MET A 84 7.68 3.49 -6.07
CA MET A 84 6.39 3.75 -6.71
C MET A 84 6.09 5.25 -6.84
N ALA A 85 6.43 6.05 -5.82
CA ALA A 85 6.27 7.49 -5.88
C ALA A 85 7.16 8.13 -6.97
N ASP A 86 8.43 7.74 -7.02
CA ASP A 86 9.40 8.21 -8.01
C ASP A 86 8.95 7.87 -9.44
N LEU A 87 8.46 6.65 -9.64
CA LEU A 87 7.86 6.20 -10.91
C LEU A 87 6.68 7.08 -11.34
N LEU A 88 5.72 7.33 -10.45
CA LEU A 88 4.54 8.13 -10.77
C LEU A 88 4.89 9.60 -11.04
N GLU A 89 5.85 10.14 -10.30
CA GLU A 89 6.40 11.48 -10.53
C GLU A 89 7.06 11.59 -11.92
N GLU A 90 7.92 10.62 -12.28
CA GLU A 90 8.65 10.65 -13.55
C GLU A 90 7.73 10.49 -14.77
N ILE A 91 6.71 9.62 -14.69
CA ILE A 91 5.74 9.46 -15.79
C ILE A 91 4.86 10.72 -15.92
N GLY A 92 4.63 11.44 -14.81
CA GLY A 92 3.84 12.68 -14.77
C GLY A 92 2.33 12.43 -14.82
N VAL A 93 1.87 11.38 -14.14
CA VAL A 93 0.45 10.99 -14.06
C VAL A 93 -0.19 11.57 -12.80
N TYR A 94 -1.52 11.64 -12.79
CA TYR A 94 -2.29 11.73 -11.55
C TYR A 94 -1.78 10.69 -10.53
N GLN A 95 -1.53 11.12 -9.30
CA GLN A 95 -0.87 10.35 -8.23
C GLN A 95 -1.79 9.28 -7.59
N GLY A 96 -2.84 8.87 -8.29
CA GLY A 96 -3.61 7.69 -7.92
C GLY A 96 -2.73 6.46 -8.10
N TRP A 97 -2.47 5.70 -7.04
CA TRP A 97 -1.73 4.43 -7.11
C TRP A 97 -2.50 3.34 -7.87
N ASP A 98 -3.67 3.67 -8.40
CA ASP A 98 -4.54 2.83 -9.20
C ASP A 98 -4.16 2.77 -10.69
N GLY A 99 -3.22 3.64 -11.13
CA GLY A 99 -2.75 3.68 -12.52
C GLY A 99 -3.75 4.27 -13.51
N TRP A 100 -4.81 4.95 -13.03
CA TRP A 100 -5.81 5.52 -13.92
C TRP A 100 -5.28 6.75 -14.64
N VAL A 101 -5.41 6.74 -15.98
CA VAL A 101 -5.05 7.86 -16.84
C VAL A 101 -6.22 8.28 -17.71
N ASN A 102 -6.25 9.56 -18.10
CA ASN A 102 -7.23 10.03 -19.06
C ASN A 102 -7.03 9.29 -20.40
N HIS A 103 -8.12 8.81 -21.01
CA HIS A 103 -8.10 8.08 -22.27
C HIS A 103 -7.34 8.80 -23.38
N ASN A 104 -7.48 10.12 -23.50
CA ASN A 104 -6.80 10.92 -24.53
C ASN A 104 -5.28 10.89 -24.40
N ASN A 105 -4.77 10.62 -23.20
CA ASN A 105 -3.35 10.57 -22.90
C ASN A 105 -2.84 9.13 -22.68
N TYR A 106 -3.71 8.11 -22.85
CA TYR A 106 -3.37 6.72 -22.53
C TYR A 106 -2.13 6.23 -23.30
N THR A 107 -2.11 6.42 -24.62
CA THR A 107 -0.97 6.01 -25.47
C THR A 107 0.33 6.69 -25.04
N MET A 108 0.28 8.00 -24.77
CA MET A 108 1.46 8.75 -24.31
C MET A 108 2.00 8.21 -22.98
N TYR A 109 1.13 7.94 -22.01
CA TYR A 109 1.55 7.42 -20.72
C TYR A 109 2.00 5.96 -20.78
N LYS A 110 1.43 5.16 -21.68
CA LYS A 110 1.88 3.79 -21.94
C LYS A 110 3.32 3.77 -22.47
N GLU A 111 3.65 4.66 -23.41
CA GLU A 111 5.01 4.79 -23.94
C GLU A 111 6.00 5.22 -22.84
N ARG A 112 5.64 6.25 -22.05
CA ARG A 112 6.48 6.70 -20.92
C ARG A 112 6.71 5.63 -19.87
N LEU A 113 5.68 4.84 -19.55
CA LEU A 113 5.77 3.73 -18.61
C LEU A 113 6.74 2.66 -19.12
N ALA A 114 6.70 2.32 -20.42
CA ALA A 114 7.63 1.36 -21.03
C ALA A 114 9.07 1.88 -21.01
N GLU A 115 9.30 3.15 -21.33
CA GLU A 115 10.62 3.76 -21.25
C GLU A 115 11.16 3.79 -19.80
N PHE A 116 10.32 4.12 -18.82
CA PHE A 116 10.70 4.07 -17.42
C PHE A 116 11.01 2.64 -16.97
N HIS A 117 10.17 1.67 -17.34
CA HIS A 117 10.35 0.26 -16.98
C HIS A 117 11.74 -0.24 -17.35
N GLU A 118 12.18 0.01 -18.59
CA GLU A 118 13.52 -0.39 -19.03
C GLU A 118 14.62 0.32 -18.23
N ARG A 119 14.51 1.63 -18.00
CA ARG A 119 15.48 2.38 -17.19
C ARG A 119 15.54 1.86 -15.74
N PHE A 120 14.39 1.55 -15.16
CA PHE A 120 14.27 1.01 -13.82
C PHE A 120 14.97 -0.34 -13.72
N LEU A 121 14.71 -1.26 -14.65
CA LEU A 121 15.39 -2.55 -14.68
C LEU A 121 16.90 -2.39 -14.81
N ASP A 122 17.37 -1.49 -15.68
CA ASP A 122 18.81 -1.25 -15.87
C ASP A 122 19.49 -0.66 -14.62
N GLN A 123 18.75 0.10 -13.79
CA GLN A 123 19.27 0.68 -12.55
C GLN A 123 19.22 -0.30 -11.37
N HIS A 124 18.17 -1.11 -11.27
CA HIS A 124 17.87 -1.93 -10.09
C HIS A 124 18.19 -3.42 -10.25
N ALA A 125 18.44 -3.91 -11.46
CA ALA A 125 18.89 -5.27 -11.72
C ALA A 125 20.34 -5.29 -12.24
N LYS A 126 21.23 -5.99 -11.54
CA LYS A 126 22.63 -6.20 -11.96
C LYS A 126 22.83 -7.56 -12.62
N THR A 127 21.86 -8.45 -12.44
CA THR A 127 21.87 -9.81 -12.97
C THR A 127 20.56 -10.11 -13.68
N GLU A 128 20.60 -11.08 -14.60
CA GLU A 128 19.41 -11.57 -15.28
C GLU A 128 18.36 -12.13 -14.30
N GLU A 129 18.83 -12.72 -13.19
CA GLU A 129 17.93 -13.22 -12.16
C GLU A 129 17.18 -12.09 -11.43
N GLU A 130 17.89 -11.04 -11.03
CA GLU A 130 17.26 -9.85 -10.44
C GLU A 130 16.29 -9.19 -11.43
N ARG A 131 16.66 -9.14 -12.72
CA ARG A 131 15.79 -8.57 -13.76
C ARG A 131 14.47 -9.33 -13.84
N ARG A 132 14.52 -10.67 -13.87
CA ARG A 132 13.31 -11.51 -13.84
C ARG A 132 12.48 -11.33 -12.57
N GLN A 133 13.12 -11.16 -11.41
CA GLN A 133 12.40 -10.92 -10.16
C GLN A 133 11.66 -9.59 -10.17
N TRP A 134 12.30 -8.53 -10.68
CA TRP A 134 11.65 -7.23 -10.86
C TRP A 134 10.50 -7.29 -11.87
N GLU A 135 10.67 -7.97 -13.00
CA GLU A 135 9.60 -8.17 -13.98
C GLU A 135 8.40 -8.92 -13.39
N GLN A 136 8.64 -9.93 -12.54
CA GLN A 136 7.57 -10.65 -11.85
C GLN A 136 6.81 -9.76 -10.87
N ALA A 137 7.54 -8.90 -10.15
CA ALA A 137 7.00 -7.95 -9.18
C ALA A 137 6.38 -6.70 -9.83
N TRP A 138 6.56 -6.49 -11.14
CA TRP A 138 6.10 -5.30 -11.82
C TRP A 138 4.58 -5.13 -11.72
N PRO A 139 4.07 -3.99 -11.21
CA PRO A 139 2.65 -3.84 -10.92
C PRO A 139 1.79 -3.55 -12.17
N PHE A 140 2.37 -2.97 -13.23
CA PHE A 140 1.63 -2.55 -14.43
C PHE A 140 1.78 -3.57 -15.56
N LYS A 141 0.97 -4.63 -15.52
CA LYS A 141 0.95 -5.67 -16.55
C LYS A 141 -0.18 -5.40 -17.55
N ASP A 142 0.17 -5.33 -18.83
CA ASP A 142 -0.83 -5.36 -19.90
C ASP A 142 -1.50 -6.73 -19.90
N SER A 143 -2.80 -6.75 -19.61
CA SER A 143 -3.62 -7.96 -19.73
C SER A 143 -4.23 -7.99 -21.12
N GLU A 144 -3.50 -8.48 -22.12
CA GLU A 144 -4.04 -8.69 -23.48
C GLU A 144 -5.12 -9.79 -23.55
N GLN A 145 -5.43 -10.47 -22.45
CA GLN A 145 -6.40 -11.58 -22.42
C GLN A 145 -7.88 -11.15 -22.33
N ALA A 146 -8.21 -9.86 -22.28
CA ALA A 146 -9.60 -9.41 -22.08
C ALA A 146 -10.41 -9.14 -23.36
N LEU A 147 -9.87 -9.37 -24.56
CA LEU A 147 -10.55 -9.02 -25.83
C LEU A 147 -10.97 -10.21 -26.71
N ASP A 148 -10.72 -11.45 -26.29
CA ASP A 148 -11.13 -12.67 -27.02
C ASP A 148 -12.10 -13.56 -26.22
N ALA A 149 -13.10 -12.96 -25.55
CA ALA A 149 -14.21 -13.67 -24.90
C ALA A 149 -15.58 -13.15 -25.34
#